data_AF-A0A0K8RN25-F1
#
_entry.id   AF-A0A0K8RN25-F1
#
_cell.length_a   1.000
_cell.length_b   1.000
_cell.length_c   1.000
_cell.angle_alpha   90.00
_cell.angle_beta   90.00
_cell.angle_gamma   90.00
#
_symmetry.space_group_name_H-M   'P 1'
#
loop_
_entity.id
_entity.type
_entity.pdbx_description
1 polymer ?
#
loop_
_entity_poly.entity_id
_entity_poly.type
_entity_poly.pdbx_seq_one_letter_code
_entity_poly.pdbx_strand_id
1 'polypeptide(L)'
;MKTFCLALALTVIVTALLADVTAQFMGQVPVFPPGVVAPPPGDVCDSCSAYAKCKNGTCCLQSRTRSGFGYSAICKPLGQRGEECSVAPTKGDIYHGHCPCSAGLTCRDFQNNRHICVPRK
;
A
#
# COMPACT_ATOMS: atom_id res chain seq x y z
N MET A 1 -14.39 38.30 19.16
CA MET A 1 -14.89 38.13 17.78
C MET A 1 -13.77 38.05 16.73
N LYS A 2 -12.79 38.98 16.72
CA LYS A 2 -11.72 39.01 15.70
C LYS A 2 -10.79 37.79 15.66
N THR A 3 -10.44 37.24 16.83
CA THR A 3 -9.56 36.07 16.97
C THR A 3 -10.21 34.77 16.51
N PHE A 4 -11.51 34.61 16.75
CA PHE A 4 -12.27 33.44 16.33
C PHE A 4 -12.38 33.32 14.80
N CYS A 5 -12.60 34.44 14.10
CA CYS A 5 -12.64 34.45 12.63
C CYS A 5 -11.28 34.10 12.01
N LEU A 6 -10.18 34.60 12.59
CA LEU A 6 -8.83 34.34 12.11
C LEU A 6 -8.43 32.86 12.32
N ALA A 7 -8.81 32.30 13.48
CA ALA A 7 -8.60 30.88 13.77
C ALA A 7 -9.41 29.97 12.81
N LEU A 8 -10.66 30.31 12.54
CA LEU A 8 -11.51 29.60 11.57
C LEU A 8 -10.98 29.67 10.14
N ALA A 9 -10.50 30.85 9.71
CA ALA A 9 -9.89 30.99 8.39
C ALA A 9 -8.62 30.14 8.26
N LEU A 10 -7.76 30.14 9.30
CA LEU A 10 -6.55 29.32 9.34
C LEU A 10 -6.86 27.82 9.31
N THR A 11 -7.83 27.34 10.10
CA THR A 11 -8.19 25.93 10.07
C THR A 11 -8.73 25.50 8.72
N VAL A 12 -9.57 26.31 8.06
CA VAL A 12 -10.07 26.03 6.71
C VAL A 12 -8.94 25.98 5.68
N ILE A 13 -7.97 26.90 5.76
CA ILE A 13 -6.80 26.90 4.86
C ILE A 13 -5.94 25.65 5.08
N VAL A 14 -5.65 25.30 6.33
CA VAL A 14 -4.83 24.12 6.66
C VAL A 14 -5.53 22.83 6.24
N THR A 15 -6.84 22.68 6.47
CA THR A 15 -7.57 21.47 6.06
C THR A 15 -7.65 21.33 4.56
N ALA A 16 -7.85 22.44 3.81
CA ALA A 16 -7.84 22.42 2.36
C ALA A 16 -6.47 22.02 1.78
N LEU A 17 -5.39 22.58 2.32
CA LEU A 17 -4.02 22.23 1.90
C LEU A 17 -3.68 20.77 2.22
N LEU A 18 -4.09 20.24 3.38
CA LEU A 18 -3.87 18.83 3.73
C LEU A 18 -4.58 17.87 2.77
N ALA A 19 -5.82 18.18 2.41
CA ALA A 19 -6.60 17.36 1.48
C ALA A 19 -5.94 17.30 0.09
N ASP A 20 -5.44 18.43 -0.41
CA ASP A 20 -4.80 18.51 -1.73
C ASP A 20 -3.46 17.75 -1.77
N VAL A 21 -2.62 17.91 -0.72
CA VAL A 21 -1.34 17.21 -0.62
C VAL A 21 -1.55 15.69 -0.54
N THR A 22 -2.54 15.23 0.22
CA THR A 22 -2.79 13.78 0.37
C THR A 22 -3.44 13.14 -0.86
N ALA A 23 -4.21 13.89 -1.64
CA ALA A 23 -4.84 13.39 -2.87
C ALA A 23 -3.83 13.15 -4.01
N GLN A 24 -2.69 13.85 -4.02
CA GLN A 24 -1.73 13.81 -5.13
C GLN A 24 -0.60 12.78 -4.97
N PHE A 25 -0.48 12.10 -3.83
CA PHE A 25 0.55 11.08 -3.63
C PHE A 25 0.17 9.74 -4.29
N MET A 26 0.56 9.59 -5.56
CA MET A 26 0.39 8.35 -6.34
C MET A 26 1.52 7.31 -6.10
N GLY A 27 2.37 7.54 -5.10
CA GLY A 27 3.55 6.70 -4.83
C GLY A 27 4.68 6.91 -5.85
N GLN A 28 5.83 6.29 -5.59
CA GLN A 28 6.97 6.31 -6.51
C GLN A 28 6.89 5.13 -7.48
N VAL A 29 6.94 5.41 -8.78
CA VAL A 29 6.98 4.38 -9.84
C VAL A 29 8.40 4.32 -10.41
N PRO A 30 8.96 3.13 -10.68
CA PRO A 30 10.28 3.03 -11.28
C PRO A 30 10.30 3.63 -12.69
N VAL A 31 11.35 4.41 -12.99
CA VAL A 31 11.61 4.95 -14.32
C VAL A 31 12.46 3.95 -15.09
N PHE A 32 12.00 3.54 -16.28
CA PHE A 32 12.76 2.63 -17.14
C PHE A 32 13.70 3.41 -18.07
N PRO A 33 14.94 2.92 -18.27
CA PRO A 33 15.82 3.49 -19.28
C PRO A 33 15.26 3.29 -20.70
N PRO A 34 15.69 4.09 -21.69
CA PRO A 34 15.21 3.99 -23.06
C PRO A 34 15.36 2.57 -23.63
N GLY A 35 14.31 2.08 -24.29
CA GLY A 35 14.29 0.74 -24.89
C GLY A 35 13.96 -0.42 -23.94
N VAL A 36 13.79 -0.15 -22.63
CA VAL A 36 13.36 -1.16 -21.66
C VAL A 36 11.86 -1.03 -21.41
N VAL A 37 11.14 -2.13 -21.60
CA VAL A 37 9.70 -2.23 -21.30
C VAL A 37 9.54 -2.92 -19.95
N ALA A 38 8.54 -2.47 -19.18
CA ALA A 38 8.18 -3.13 -17.94
C ALA A 38 7.83 -4.61 -18.21
N PRO A 39 8.31 -5.55 -17.38
CA PRO A 39 7.92 -6.95 -17.51
C PRO A 39 6.41 -7.11 -17.34
N PRO A 40 5.80 -8.14 -17.95
CA PRO A 40 4.40 -8.45 -17.71
C PRO A 40 4.17 -8.74 -16.22
N PRO A 41 2.96 -8.48 -15.71
CA PRO A 41 2.65 -8.72 -14.32
C PRO A 41 2.72 -10.22 -13.98
N GLY A 42 3.35 -10.55 -12.85
CA GLY A 42 3.52 -11.92 -12.37
C GLY A 42 2.26 -12.54 -11.77
N ASP A 43 2.17 -13.85 -11.83
CA ASP A 43 1.15 -14.70 -11.23
C ASP A 43 1.49 -15.08 -9.78
N VAL A 44 0.57 -15.77 -9.09
CA VAL A 44 0.77 -16.21 -7.70
C VAL A 44 2.03 -17.07 -7.60
N CYS A 45 2.87 -16.79 -6.59
CA CYS A 45 4.18 -17.38 -6.35
C CYS A 45 5.31 -16.93 -7.29
N ASP A 46 5.05 -16.13 -8.31
CA ASP A 46 6.12 -15.51 -9.11
C ASP A 46 6.90 -14.51 -8.28
N SER A 47 8.18 -14.36 -8.62
CA SER A 47 9.02 -13.33 -8.01
C SER A 47 8.58 -11.94 -8.44
N CYS A 48 8.53 -11.02 -7.49
CA CYS A 48 8.12 -9.65 -7.72
C CYS A 48 9.11 -8.66 -7.12
N SER A 49 9.09 -7.43 -7.65
CA SER A 49 9.94 -6.33 -7.19
C SER A 49 9.26 -4.99 -7.49
N ALA A 50 9.93 -3.89 -7.16
CA ALA A 50 9.45 -2.56 -7.56
C ALA A 50 9.27 -2.43 -9.08
N TYR A 51 10.10 -3.13 -9.87
CA TYR A 51 10.07 -3.12 -11.34
C TYR A 51 9.19 -4.23 -11.94
N ALA A 52 9.01 -5.34 -11.22
CA ALA A 52 8.21 -6.49 -11.65
C ALA A 52 6.96 -6.60 -10.78
N LYS A 53 5.84 -6.05 -11.29
CA LYS A 53 4.57 -5.97 -10.57
C LYS A 53 3.83 -7.31 -10.61
N CYS A 54 2.93 -7.51 -9.65
CA CYS A 54 2.03 -8.66 -9.63
C CYS A 54 0.71 -8.32 -10.33
N LYS A 55 -0.03 -9.35 -10.80
CA LYS A 55 -1.35 -9.16 -11.39
C LYS A 55 -2.38 -8.61 -10.41
N ASN A 56 -3.45 -8.03 -10.96
CA ASN A 56 -4.59 -7.59 -10.16
C ASN A 56 -5.16 -8.73 -9.31
N GLY A 57 -5.52 -8.41 -8.06
CA GLY A 57 -5.95 -9.43 -7.09
C GLY A 57 -4.81 -10.10 -6.32
N THR A 58 -3.57 -9.69 -6.55
CA THR A 58 -2.40 -10.12 -5.80
C THR A 58 -1.57 -8.92 -5.31
N CYS A 59 -0.68 -9.15 -4.34
CA CYS A 59 0.27 -8.18 -3.83
C CYS A 59 1.70 -8.76 -3.83
N CYS A 60 2.70 -7.89 -3.91
CA CYS A 60 4.09 -8.30 -3.77
C CYS A 60 4.46 -8.38 -2.28
N LEU A 61 4.66 -9.59 -1.75
CA LEU A 61 4.93 -9.82 -0.33
C LEU A 61 6.38 -10.24 -0.12
N GLN A 62 7.10 -9.50 0.71
CA GLN A 62 8.47 -9.85 1.11
C GLN A 62 8.46 -11.03 2.09
N SER A 63 9.34 -11.99 1.85
CA SER A 63 9.63 -13.08 2.78
C SER A 63 10.17 -12.54 4.09
N ARG A 64 9.75 -13.13 5.22
CA ARG A 64 10.34 -12.83 6.54
C ARG A 64 11.76 -13.40 6.67
N THR A 65 12.08 -14.42 5.86
CA THR A 65 13.37 -15.12 5.91
C THR A 65 14.34 -14.49 4.92
N ARG A 66 15.51 -14.12 5.43
CA ARG A 66 16.62 -13.63 4.62
C ARG A 66 17.42 -14.81 4.08
N SER A 67 17.61 -14.86 2.77
CA SER A 67 18.52 -15.80 2.11
C SER A 67 19.93 -15.20 2.01
N GLY A 68 20.91 -15.99 1.55
CA GLY A 68 22.26 -15.50 1.23
C GLY A 68 22.27 -14.36 0.19
N PHE A 69 21.21 -14.25 -0.61
CA PHE A 69 21.02 -13.20 -1.63
C PHE A 69 20.11 -12.05 -1.17
N GLY A 70 19.76 -12.01 0.11
CA GLY A 70 18.85 -11.00 0.68
C GLY A 70 17.40 -11.50 0.82
N TYR A 71 16.47 -10.54 0.94
CA TYR A 71 15.04 -10.83 1.04
C TYR A 71 14.45 -11.03 -0.35
N SER A 72 13.74 -12.15 -0.55
CA SER A 72 12.92 -12.36 -1.74
C SER A 72 11.52 -11.82 -1.52
N ALA A 73 10.85 -11.44 -2.60
CA ALA A 73 9.44 -11.12 -2.59
C ALA A 73 8.72 -11.92 -3.68
N ILE A 74 7.51 -12.37 -3.36
CA ILE A 74 6.67 -13.14 -4.28
C ILE A 74 5.24 -12.61 -4.29
N CYS A 75 4.56 -12.81 -5.41
CA CYS A 75 3.16 -12.46 -5.55
C CYS A 75 2.28 -13.39 -4.69
N LYS A 76 1.47 -12.79 -3.83
CA LYS A 76 0.52 -13.47 -2.95
C LYS A 76 -0.89 -12.93 -3.18
N PRO A 77 -1.94 -13.75 -2.99
CA PRO A 77 -3.32 -13.26 -3.09
C PRO A 77 -3.58 -12.15 -2.07
N LEU A 78 -4.49 -11.24 -2.41
CA LEU A 78 -4.99 -10.23 -1.47
C LEU A 78 -5.70 -10.87 -0.28
N GLY A 79 -5.69 -10.19 0.85
CA GLY A 79 -6.33 -10.64 2.08
C GLY A 79 -7.84 -10.78 1.94
N GLN A 80 -8.37 -11.90 2.41
CA GLN A 80 -9.79 -12.20 2.49
C GLN A 80 -10.37 -11.73 3.82
N ARG A 81 -11.70 -11.74 3.93
CA ARG A 81 -12.40 -11.33 5.15
C ARG A 81 -11.90 -12.12 6.36
N GLY A 82 -11.50 -11.40 7.41
CA GLY A 82 -10.99 -11.96 8.66
C GLY A 82 -9.49 -12.24 8.67
N GLU A 83 -8.81 -12.19 7.52
CA GLU A 83 -7.36 -12.36 7.46
C GLU A 83 -6.62 -11.11 7.94
N GLU A 84 -5.42 -11.33 8.47
CA GLU A 84 -4.51 -10.26 8.83
C GLU A 84 -4.05 -9.49 7.60
N CYS A 85 -3.93 -8.16 7.72
CA CYS A 85 -3.59 -7.27 6.62
C CYS A 85 -2.57 -6.21 7.02
N SER A 86 -1.98 -5.59 6.01
CA SER A 86 -1.10 -4.43 6.20
C SER A 86 -1.65 -3.24 5.42
N VAL A 87 -1.71 -2.08 6.09
CA VAL A 87 -2.39 -0.88 5.58
C VAL A 87 -1.63 -0.25 4.42
N ALA A 88 -0.29 -0.19 4.50
CA ALA A 88 0.55 0.44 3.50
C ALA A 88 1.79 -0.41 3.17
N PRO A 89 2.21 -0.44 1.90
CA PRO A 89 3.50 -1.02 1.54
C PRO A 89 4.64 -0.15 2.10
N THR A 90 5.78 -0.76 2.41
CA THR A 90 6.93 0.00 2.95
C THR A 90 7.62 0.81 1.86
N LYS A 91 7.83 0.22 0.66
CA LYS A 91 8.45 0.90 -0.48
C LYS A 91 8.13 0.15 -1.78
N GLY A 92 7.86 0.89 -2.86
CA GLY A 92 7.75 0.33 -4.22
C GLY A 92 6.64 -0.72 -4.39
N ASP A 93 5.56 -0.61 -3.61
CA ASP A 93 4.44 -1.57 -3.52
C ASP A 93 4.83 -2.95 -3.00
N ILE A 94 5.90 -3.04 -2.22
CA ILE A 94 6.31 -4.26 -1.52
C ILE A 94 5.78 -4.23 -0.09
N TYR A 95 4.97 -5.24 0.24
CA TYR A 95 4.38 -5.43 1.55
C TYR A 95 5.28 -6.26 2.45
N HIS A 96 5.23 -5.97 3.74
CA HIS A 96 5.89 -6.74 4.78
C HIS A 96 4.84 -7.34 5.70
N GLY A 97 4.98 -8.63 6.03
CA GLY A 97 4.04 -9.32 6.91
C GLY A 97 2.82 -9.87 6.17
N HIS A 98 1.92 -9.00 5.69
CA HIS A 98 0.64 -9.40 5.08
C HIS A 98 0.29 -8.56 3.85
N CYS A 99 -0.51 -9.15 2.94
CA CYS A 99 -1.07 -8.42 1.81
C CYS A 99 -2.20 -7.47 2.26
N PRO A 100 -2.50 -6.43 1.47
CA PRO A 100 -3.67 -5.61 1.70
C PRO A 100 -4.94 -6.41 1.38
N CYS A 101 -6.08 -5.91 1.85
CA CYS A 101 -7.36 -6.58 1.65
C CYS A 101 -7.83 -6.52 0.19
N SER A 102 -8.59 -7.53 -0.20
CA SER A 102 -9.26 -7.58 -1.49
C SER A 102 -10.31 -6.47 -1.65
N ALA A 103 -10.72 -6.21 -2.90
CA ALA A 103 -11.70 -5.18 -3.23
C ALA A 103 -13.00 -5.36 -2.43
N GLY A 104 -13.57 -4.26 -1.93
CA GLY A 104 -14.76 -4.28 -1.06
C GLY A 104 -14.47 -4.48 0.43
N LEU A 105 -13.23 -4.79 0.80
CA LEU A 105 -12.77 -4.86 2.18
C LEU A 105 -11.93 -3.63 2.56
N THR A 106 -11.76 -3.43 3.85
CA THR A 106 -10.87 -2.43 4.43
C THR A 106 -10.06 -3.07 5.55
N CYS A 107 -8.78 -2.72 5.62
CA CYS A 107 -7.91 -3.13 6.70
C CYS A 107 -8.24 -2.26 7.92
N ARG A 108 -8.65 -2.86 9.04
CA ARG A 108 -8.96 -2.14 10.28
C ARG A 108 -8.20 -2.71 11.45
N ASP A 109 -7.86 -1.84 12.38
CA ASP A 109 -7.31 -2.22 13.68
C ASP A 109 -8.25 -3.20 14.40
N PHE A 110 -7.63 -4.25 14.90
CA PHE A 110 -8.16 -5.26 15.79
C PHE A 110 -7.31 -5.30 17.06
N GLN A 111 -7.83 -5.92 18.11
CA GLN A 111 -7.12 -6.03 19.39
C GLN A 111 -5.70 -6.59 19.21
N ASN A 112 -4.77 -6.14 20.06
CA ASN A 112 -3.36 -6.52 20.07
C ASN A 112 -2.54 -6.05 18.86
N ASN A 113 -2.77 -4.83 18.36
CA ASN A 113 -1.99 -4.23 17.26
C ASN A 113 -2.02 -5.06 15.96
N ARG A 114 -3.08 -5.85 15.78
CA ARG A 114 -3.34 -6.64 14.59
C ARG A 114 -4.30 -5.86 13.71
N HIS A 115 -4.12 -5.93 12.40
CA HIS A 115 -5.10 -5.36 11.48
C HIS A 115 -5.73 -6.51 10.70
N ILE A 116 -7.05 -6.48 10.54
CA ILE A 116 -7.79 -7.52 9.82
C ILE A 116 -8.67 -6.93 8.73
N CYS A 117 -8.94 -7.74 7.71
CA CYS A 117 -9.82 -7.37 6.61
C CYS A 117 -11.29 -7.49 7.00
N VAL A 118 -12.02 -6.37 6.98
CA VAL A 118 -13.46 -6.31 7.25
C VAL A 118 -14.21 -5.66 6.10
N PRO A 119 -15.52 -5.92 5.92
CA PRO A 119 -16.32 -5.25 4.91
C PRO A 119 -16.29 -3.72 5.07
N ARG A 120 -16.20 -2.99 3.94
CA ARG A 120 -16.44 -1.55 3.94
C ARG A 120 -17.89 -1.30 4.36
N LYS A 121 -18.08 -0.55 5.44
CA LYS A 121 -19.40 -0.03 5.85
C LYS A 121 -19.68 1.25 5.10
#